data_AF-A0A949LIQ2-F1
#
_entry.id   AF-A0A949LIQ2-F1
#
_cell.length_a   1.000
_cell.length_b   1.000
_cell.length_c   1.000
_cell.angle_alpha   90.00
_cell.angle_beta   90.00
_cell.angle_gamma   90.00
#
_symmetry.space_group_name_H-M   'P 1'
#
loop_
_entity.id
_entity.type
_entity.pdbx_description
1 polymer ?
#
loop_
_entity_poly.entity_id
_entity_poly.type
_entity_poly.pdbx_seq_one_letter_code
_entity_poly.pdbx_strand_id
1 'polypeptide(L)'
;MKALIVGGTFDQAGGKPSKIIAAFASELRWPVINGGTLDTLSKLDFKAFDTLLWMPNISNDEEKFLPDIKKANPKLLLISSKRVIEKPYSEFDVVSRLLKSHSNLGVMITENAGRLRFRILDPLGNQFCDTDNAGTLAAALGARVSEIREMSRIGSQEVTDAPTPDVQVPEGFVPIVKRLGDIFSIHVNAINPERFLGNAAARPTDRITRCCHGFPSARVGDVVMISRRNVDKQAMTDADFVPVLLDESRVRYFGSRKPSVDSPIQVRLFNHYANVNFMVHGHVYVEGAPMTGNRIPCGHIEEFDEVTSLVPDRTASNFVVNLRGHGCLVLSKDMAYLERVAPRFNGRPFPEI
;
A
#
# COMPACT_ATOMS: atom_id res chain seq x y z
N MET A 1 0.29 2.59 23.06
CA MET A 1 -0.32 1.79 21.99
C MET A 1 -1.50 1.04 22.56
N LYS A 2 -2.65 1.02 21.89
CA LYS A 2 -3.80 0.21 22.29
C LYS A 2 -3.90 -0.96 21.32
N ALA A 3 -3.22 -2.05 21.64
CA ALA A 3 -3.12 -3.22 20.77
C ALA A 3 -3.98 -4.40 21.26
N LEU A 4 -4.36 -5.28 20.33
CA LEU A 4 -5.04 -6.54 20.62
C LEU A 4 -4.53 -7.64 19.68
N ILE A 5 -4.38 -8.85 20.22
CA ILE A 5 -4.19 -10.08 19.46
C ILE A 5 -5.49 -10.88 19.51
N VAL A 6 -6.02 -11.26 18.36
CA VAL A 6 -7.15 -12.18 18.23
C VAL A 6 -6.70 -13.37 17.41
N GLY A 7 -6.77 -14.57 17.96
CA GLY A 7 -6.44 -15.79 17.22
C GLY A 7 -6.93 -17.05 17.91
N GLY A 8 -6.55 -18.22 17.40
CA GLY A 8 -7.15 -19.49 17.84
C GLY A 8 -8.42 -19.82 17.06
N THR A 9 -9.03 -20.97 17.36
CA THR A 9 -10.26 -21.41 16.71
C THR A 9 -11.47 -20.76 17.37
N PHE A 10 -12.39 -20.25 16.56
CA PHE A 10 -13.68 -19.74 17.02
C PHE A 10 -14.82 -20.50 16.34
N ASP A 11 -15.72 -21.04 17.15
CA ASP A 11 -16.88 -21.82 16.71
C ASP A 11 -18.01 -21.72 17.76
N GLN A 12 -19.17 -22.33 17.49
CA GLN A 12 -20.30 -22.31 18.43
C GLN A 12 -20.04 -23.03 19.76
N ALA A 13 -19.03 -23.92 19.80
CA ALA A 13 -18.68 -24.73 20.98
C ALA A 13 -17.59 -24.07 21.86
N GLY A 14 -17.21 -22.82 21.58
CA GLY A 14 -16.20 -22.08 22.33
C GLY A 14 -14.78 -22.24 21.83
N GLY A 15 -14.57 -23.00 20.74
CA GLY A 15 -13.31 -23.02 20.01
C GLY A 15 -12.12 -23.60 20.78
N LYS A 16 -10.90 -23.30 20.32
CA LYS A 16 -9.64 -23.83 20.89
C LYS A 16 -8.50 -22.81 20.84
N PRO A 17 -7.68 -22.70 21.89
CA PRO A 17 -6.51 -21.84 21.89
C PRO A 17 -5.41 -22.34 20.95
N SER A 18 -4.66 -21.40 20.38
CA SER A 18 -3.50 -21.64 19.53
C SER A 18 -2.19 -21.38 20.27
N LYS A 19 -1.24 -22.31 20.13
CA LYS A 19 0.13 -22.15 20.67
C LYS A 19 0.91 -21.03 19.99
N ILE A 20 0.67 -20.80 18.70
CA ILE A 20 1.29 -19.70 17.96
C ILE A 20 0.85 -18.37 18.58
N ILE A 21 -0.45 -18.22 18.84
CA ILE A 21 -1.00 -17.00 19.44
C ILE A 21 -0.49 -16.77 20.85
N ALA A 22 -0.30 -17.85 21.63
CA ALA A 22 0.33 -17.75 22.94
C ALA A 22 1.79 -17.24 22.85
N ALA A 23 2.56 -17.70 21.87
CA ALA A 23 3.92 -17.20 21.63
C ALA A 23 3.92 -15.71 21.28
N PHE A 24 3.02 -15.27 20.39
CA PHE A 24 2.86 -13.85 20.06
C PHE A 24 2.48 -13.01 21.29
N ALA A 25 1.55 -13.49 22.12
CA ALA A 25 1.14 -12.79 23.33
C ALA A 25 2.31 -12.64 24.33
N SER A 26 3.15 -13.66 24.45
CA SER A 26 4.35 -13.62 25.31
C SER A 26 5.38 -12.59 24.82
N GLU A 27 5.68 -12.61 23.52
CA GLU A 27 6.72 -11.74 22.94
C GLU A 27 6.25 -10.29 22.77
N LEU A 28 5.05 -10.09 22.22
CA LEU A 28 4.50 -8.75 21.97
C LEU A 28 3.95 -8.09 23.24
N ARG A 29 3.58 -8.89 24.25
CA ARG A 29 2.95 -8.44 25.50
C ARG A 29 1.65 -7.64 25.27
N TRP A 30 0.89 -7.99 24.25
CA TRP A 30 -0.41 -7.39 23.96
C TRP A 30 -1.53 -8.20 24.61
N PRO A 31 -2.66 -7.57 24.99
CA PRO A 31 -3.88 -8.28 25.33
C PRO A 31 -4.24 -9.30 24.25
N VAL A 32 -4.75 -10.47 24.66
CA VAL A 32 -5.00 -11.59 23.76
C VAL A 32 -6.38 -12.22 23.97
N ILE A 33 -7.05 -12.53 22.87
CA ILE A 33 -8.21 -13.42 22.81
C ILE A 33 -7.80 -14.64 21.97
N ASN A 34 -7.66 -15.80 22.62
CA ASN A 34 -7.08 -17.01 22.02
C ASN A 34 -8.09 -18.17 21.97
N GLY A 35 -9.01 -18.11 21.02
CA GLY A 35 -10.17 -18.99 20.90
C GLY A 35 -11.39 -18.47 21.68
N GLY A 36 -12.57 -18.96 21.32
CA GLY A 36 -13.84 -18.52 21.89
C GLY A 36 -15.02 -18.80 20.97
N THR A 37 -16.13 -18.12 21.20
CA THR A 37 -17.32 -18.21 20.34
C THR A 37 -17.33 -17.14 19.24
N LEU A 38 -18.12 -17.34 18.19
CA LEU A 38 -18.32 -16.29 17.17
C LEU A 38 -18.97 -15.01 17.76
N ASP A 39 -19.81 -15.17 18.78
CA ASP A 39 -20.36 -14.06 19.56
C ASP A 39 -19.28 -13.26 20.31
N THR A 40 -18.19 -13.91 20.72
CA THR A 40 -17.03 -13.21 21.30
C THR A 40 -16.41 -12.25 20.28
N LEU A 41 -16.35 -12.63 19.00
CA LEU A 41 -15.78 -11.81 17.93
C LEU A 41 -16.72 -10.66 17.52
N SER A 42 -18.03 -10.91 17.46
CA SER A 42 -19.01 -9.90 17.05
C SER A 42 -19.14 -8.74 18.03
N LYS A 43 -18.83 -8.99 19.32
CA LYS A 43 -18.87 -7.98 20.40
C LYS A 43 -17.60 -7.13 20.50
N LEU A 44 -16.58 -7.36 19.68
CA LEU A 44 -15.35 -6.58 19.74
C LEU A 44 -15.57 -5.16 19.22
N ASP A 45 -15.27 -4.17 20.07
CA ASP A 45 -15.18 -2.78 19.63
C ASP A 45 -13.81 -2.51 18.99
N PHE A 46 -13.75 -2.61 17.66
CA PHE A 46 -12.53 -2.32 16.91
C PHE A 46 -12.05 -0.87 17.02
N LYS A 47 -12.89 0.07 17.50
CA LYS A 47 -12.49 1.47 17.71
C LYS A 47 -11.67 1.66 18.98
N ALA A 48 -11.70 0.69 19.91
CA ALA A 48 -10.93 0.75 21.15
C ALA A 48 -9.41 0.57 20.93
N PHE A 49 -9.01 0.09 19.75
CA PHE A 49 -7.63 -0.27 19.44
C PHE A 49 -7.05 0.59 18.31
N ASP A 50 -5.74 0.85 18.38
CA ASP A 50 -4.96 1.46 17.30
C ASP A 50 -4.20 0.40 16.47
N THR A 51 -4.04 -0.81 17.01
CA THR A 51 -3.29 -1.92 16.40
C THR A 51 -4.01 -3.25 16.65
N LEU A 52 -4.19 -4.06 15.61
CA LEU A 52 -4.85 -5.36 15.73
C LEU A 52 -4.11 -6.44 14.95
N LEU A 53 -3.73 -7.51 15.64
CA LEU A 53 -3.31 -8.75 15.02
C LEU A 53 -4.51 -9.70 14.92
N TRP A 54 -5.00 -9.90 13.70
CA TRP A 54 -6.17 -10.70 13.38
C TRP A 54 -5.78 -12.05 12.73
N MET A 55 -5.76 -13.10 13.55
CA MET A 55 -5.43 -14.47 13.19
C MET A 55 -6.46 -15.54 13.66
N PRO A 56 -7.77 -15.27 13.74
CA PRO A 56 -8.73 -16.29 14.12
C PRO A 56 -8.91 -17.32 13.02
N ASN A 57 -9.06 -18.58 13.44
CA ASN A 57 -9.48 -19.69 12.59
C ASN A 57 -11.01 -19.84 12.71
N ILE A 58 -11.72 -19.50 11.64
CA ILE A 58 -13.18 -19.48 11.55
C ILE A 58 -13.59 -20.32 10.33
N SER A 59 -14.60 -21.18 10.46
CA SER A 59 -15.12 -21.99 9.34
C SER A 59 -15.51 -21.12 8.14
N ASN A 60 -15.36 -21.63 6.92
CA ASN A 60 -15.74 -20.90 5.71
C ASN A 60 -17.24 -20.74 5.54
N ASP A 61 -18.03 -21.54 6.26
CA ASP A 61 -19.50 -21.47 6.26
C ASP A 61 -20.03 -20.34 7.16
N GLU A 62 -19.15 -19.75 7.97
CA GLU A 62 -19.47 -18.68 8.91
C GLU A 62 -19.14 -17.31 8.33
N GLU A 63 -19.88 -16.30 8.79
CA GLU A 63 -19.66 -14.91 8.39
C GLU A 63 -18.23 -14.45 8.74
N LYS A 64 -17.59 -13.76 7.78
CA LYS A 64 -16.21 -13.28 7.95
C LYS A 64 -16.22 -11.84 8.41
N PHE A 65 -15.60 -11.56 9.56
CA PHE A 65 -15.50 -10.22 10.14
C PHE A 65 -14.42 -9.32 9.52
N LEU A 66 -13.38 -9.92 8.90
CA LEU A 66 -12.22 -9.19 8.37
C LEU A 66 -12.57 -7.99 7.46
N PRO A 67 -13.57 -8.07 6.55
CA PRO A 67 -13.98 -6.93 5.73
C PRO A 67 -14.56 -5.74 6.51
N ASP A 68 -15.09 -5.95 7.72
CA ASP A 68 -15.79 -4.92 8.48
C ASP A 68 -14.88 -4.19 9.49
N ILE A 69 -13.75 -4.80 9.85
CA ILE A 69 -12.77 -4.22 10.80
C ILE A 69 -12.33 -2.82 10.34
N LYS A 70 -11.92 -2.68 9.07
CA LYS A 70 -11.45 -1.39 8.50
C LYS A 70 -12.59 -0.42 8.18
N LYS A 71 -13.83 -0.90 8.06
CA LYS A 71 -15.01 -0.01 7.99
C LYS A 71 -15.29 0.61 9.36
N ALA A 72 -15.21 -0.19 10.43
CA ALA A 72 -15.41 0.26 11.81
C ALA A 72 -14.28 1.18 12.29
N ASN A 73 -13.03 0.87 11.93
CA ASN A 73 -11.86 1.67 12.27
C ASN A 73 -10.89 1.81 11.07
N PRO A 74 -11.07 2.85 10.24
CA PRO A 74 -10.22 3.09 9.06
C PRO A 74 -8.74 3.38 9.38
N LYS A 75 -8.43 3.80 10.61
CA LYS A 75 -7.08 4.18 11.05
C LYS A 75 -6.32 3.03 11.73
N LEU A 76 -6.98 1.91 12.01
CA LEU A 76 -6.38 0.75 12.67
C LEU A 76 -5.16 0.25 11.90
N LEU A 77 -4.04 -0.02 12.56
CA LEU A 77 -2.96 -0.82 11.98
C LEU A 77 -3.40 -2.29 12.06
N LEU A 78 -3.83 -2.84 10.92
CA LEU A 78 -4.35 -4.20 10.83
C LEU A 78 -3.27 -5.15 10.32
N ILE A 79 -2.95 -6.17 11.10
CA ILE A 79 -2.15 -7.30 10.66
C ILE A 79 -3.09 -8.48 10.52
N SER A 80 -3.16 -9.09 9.34
CA SER A 80 -3.95 -10.32 9.14
C SER A 80 -3.05 -11.53 8.93
N SER A 81 -3.61 -12.73 8.94
CA SER A 81 -2.86 -13.93 8.57
C SER A 81 -3.55 -14.74 7.50
N LYS A 82 -2.74 -15.52 6.79
CA LYS A 82 -3.24 -16.54 5.87
C LYS A 82 -2.45 -17.83 6.04
N ARG A 83 -3.16 -18.88 6.46
CA ARG A 83 -2.67 -20.25 6.42
C ARG A 83 -2.77 -20.80 4.98
N VAL A 84 -1.65 -21.29 4.48
CA VAL A 84 -1.41 -21.78 3.13
C VAL A 84 -0.87 -23.21 3.25
N ILE A 85 -1.70 -24.09 3.81
CA ILE A 85 -1.36 -25.51 4.03
C ILE A 85 -2.33 -26.37 3.23
N GLU A 86 -3.63 -26.09 3.34
CA GLU A 86 -4.69 -26.85 2.67
C GLU A 86 -4.86 -26.50 1.18
N LYS A 87 -4.38 -25.32 0.76
CA LYS A 87 -4.49 -24.83 -0.63
C LYS A 87 -3.19 -24.14 -1.03
N PRO A 88 -2.68 -24.38 -2.25
CA PRO A 88 -1.51 -23.68 -2.77
C PRO A 88 -1.90 -22.24 -3.08
N TYR A 89 -1.55 -21.33 -2.17
CA TYR A 89 -1.57 -19.89 -2.44
C TYR A 89 -0.13 -19.44 -2.65
N SER A 90 0.12 -18.70 -3.72
CA SER A 90 1.37 -17.99 -3.91
C SER A 90 1.50 -16.83 -2.92
N GLU A 91 2.70 -16.29 -2.73
CA GLU A 91 2.89 -15.03 -1.99
C GLU A 91 2.02 -13.92 -2.58
N PHE A 92 1.85 -13.93 -3.90
CA PHE A 92 1.02 -12.99 -4.64
C PHE A 92 -0.45 -13.04 -4.23
N ASP A 93 -1.00 -14.25 -4.06
CA ASP A 93 -2.37 -14.42 -3.60
C ASP A 93 -2.57 -13.91 -2.17
N VAL A 94 -1.54 -14.07 -1.33
CA VAL A 94 -1.54 -13.53 0.04
C VAL A 94 -1.53 -12.01 0.00
N VAL A 95 -0.61 -11.38 -0.73
CA VAL A 95 -0.52 -9.92 -0.90
C VAL A 95 -1.83 -9.34 -1.45
N SER A 96 -2.45 -9.99 -2.43
CA SER A 96 -3.74 -9.60 -2.97
C SER A 96 -4.86 -9.60 -1.91
N ARG A 97 -4.84 -10.55 -0.98
CA ARG A 97 -5.77 -10.57 0.18
C ARG A 97 -5.47 -9.46 1.18
N LEU A 98 -4.20 -9.13 1.41
CA LEU A 98 -3.82 -8.02 2.28
C LEU A 98 -4.35 -6.70 1.72
N LEU A 99 -4.20 -6.48 0.42
CA LEU A 99 -4.77 -5.32 -0.28
C LEU A 99 -6.30 -5.29 -0.10
N LYS A 100 -7.01 -6.37 -0.42
CA LYS A 100 -8.49 -6.44 -0.31
C LYS A 100 -9.00 -6.16 1.10
N SER A 101 -8.29 -6.65 2.12
CA SER A 101 -8.64 -6.43 3.54
C SER A 101 -8.13 -5.11 4.10
N HIS A 102 -7.40 -4.32 3.31
CA HIS A 102 -6.70 -3.11 3.77
C HIS A 102 -5.77 -3.36 4.96
N SER A 103 -5.20 -4.57 5.04
CA SER A 103 -4.20 -4.92 6.03
C SER A 103 -2.92 -4.12 5.78
N ASN A 104 -2.22 -3.73 6.82
CA ASN A 104 -0.92 -3.07 6.77
C ASN A 104 0.21 -4.10 6.68
N LEU A 105 0.03 -5.27 7.30
CA LEU A 105 0.95 -6.40 7.27
C LEU A 105 0.16 -7.70 7.20
N GLY A 106 0.84 -8.78 6.80
CA GLY A 106 0.31 -10.11 6.68
C GLY A 106 1.29 -11.15 7.22
N VAL A 107 0.78 -12.12 7.97
CA VAL A 107 1.53 -13.34 8.33
C VAL A 107 1.10 -14.46 7.41
N MET A 108 1.99 -14.86 6.50
CA MET A 108 1.81 -16.07 5.68
C MET A 108 2.33 -17.26 6.47
N ILE A 109 1.52 -18.31 6.58
CA ILE A 109 1.87 -19.54 7.30
C ILE A 109 1.83 -20.71 6.31
N THR A 110 2.98 -21.30 6.04
CA THR A 110 3.14 -22.50 5.20
C THR A 110 3.59 -23.68 6.04
N GLU A 111 3.59 -24.87 5.44
CA GLU A 111 4.16 -26.07 6.04
C GLU A 111 5.25 -26.63 5.12
N ASN A 112 6.39 -26.98 5.70
CA ASN A 112 7.48 -27.64 4.99
C ASN A 112 8.00 -28.79 5.87
N ALA A 113 7.94 -30.02 5.36
CA ALA A 113 8.39 -31.23 6.05
C ALA A 113 7.83 -31.37 7.49
N GLY A 114 6.53 -31.08 7.67
CA GLY A 114 5.87 -31.16 8.98
C GLY A 114 6.19 -30.01 9.95
N ARG A 115 6.95 -29.00 9.51
CA ARG A 115 7.25 -27.80 10.29
C ARG A 115 6.55 -26.59 9.69
N LEU A 116 5.97 -25.77 10.57
CA LEU A 116 5.40 -24.50 10.15
C LEU A 116 6.52 -23.54 9.77
N ARG A 117 6.30 -22.80 8.69
CA ARG A 117 7.16 -21.71 8.25
C ARG A 117 6.31 -20.45 8.12
N PHE A 118 6.89 -19.32 8.50
CA PHE A 118 6.21 -18.07 8.68
C PHE A 118 6.92 -16.97 7.91
N ARG A 119 6.14 -16.13 7.22
CA ARG A 119 6.66 -14.94 6.55
C ARG A 119 5.84 -13.72 6.90
N ILE A 120 6.51 -12.59 7.11
CA ILE A 120 5.86 -11.28 7.24
C ILE A 120 5.91 -10.60 5.89
N LEU A 121 4.72 -10.32 5.35
CA LEU A 121 4.53 -9.62 4.08
C LEU A 121 3.80 -8.31 4.29
N ASP A 122 4.00 -7.32 3.42
CA ASP A 122 3.13 -6.15 3.33
C ASP A 122 2.31 -6.15 2.02
N PRO A 123 1.33 -5.24 1.85
CA PRO A 123 0.54 -5.12 0.63
C PRO A 123 1.32 -4.69 -0.61
N LEU A 124 2.57 -4.25 -0.43
CA LEU A 124 3.49 -3.94 -1.52
C LEU A 124 4.36 -5.16 -1.87
N GLY A 125 4.19 -6.32 -1.22
CA GLY A 125 4.98 -7.51 -1.52
C GLY A 125 6.40 -7.46 -1.01
N ASN A 126 6.67 -6.71 0.05
CA ASN A 126 7.93 -6.79 0.80
C ASN A 126 7.89 -7.93 1.80
N GLN A 127 8.98 -8.67 1.95
CA GLN A 127 9.18 -9.68 2.98
C GLN A 127 10.12 -9.18 4.07
N PHE A 128 9.61 -9.08 5.30
CA PHE A 128 10.39 -8.59 6.44
C PHE A 128 10.97 -9.69 7.34
N CYS A 129 10.44 -10.91 7.22
CA CYS A 129 10.88 -12.07 8.00
C CYS A 129 10.52 -13.35 7.25
N ASP A 130 11.38 -14.37 7.33
CA ASP A 130 11.11 -15.74 6.94
C ASP A 130 11.75 -16.70 7.96
N THR A 131 10.95 -17.42 8.72
CA THR A 131 11.41 -18.23 9.86
C THR A 131 10.46 -19.38 10.17
N ASP A 132 10.95 -20.43 10.82
CA ASP A 132 10.13 -21.50 11.41
C ASP A 132 9.87 -21.29 12.93
N ASN A 133 10.40 -20.20 13.50
CA ASN A 133 10.29 -19.87 14.92
C ASN A 133 9.23 -18.78 15.16
N ALA A 134 8.19 -19.12 15.93
CA ALA A 134 7.10 -18.18 16.25
C ALA A 134 7.54 -16.99 17.11
N GLY A 135 8.55 -17.15 17.96
CA GLY A 135 9.12 -16.06 18.77
C GLY A 135 9.89 -15.06 17.92
N THR A 136 10.76 -15.55 17.03
CA THR A 136 11.46 -14.71 16.03
C THR A 136 10.47 -13.94 15.15
N LEU A 137 9.41 -14.61 14.70
CA LEU A 137 8.34 -13.99 13.94
C LEU A 137 7.64 -12.88 14.73
N ALA A 138 7.28 -13.14 15.98
CA ALA A 138 6.61 -12.16 16.83
C ALA A 138 7.51 -10.95 17.11
N ALA A 139 8.79 -11.15 17.39
CA ALA A 139 9.76 -10.07 17.57
C ALA A 139 9.92 -9.21 16.30
N ALA A 140 10.08 -9.84 15.13
CA ALA A 140 10.17 -9.15 13.85
C ALA A 140 8.89 -8.36 13.53
N LEU A 141 7.71 -8.94 13.83
CA LEU A 141 6.44 -8.26 13.66
C LEU A 141 6.33 -7.05 14.60
N GLY A 142 6.69 -7.20 15.87
CA GLY A 142 6.67 -6.11 16.85
C GLY A 142 7.57 -4.94 16.45
N ALA A 143 8.78 -5.24 15.96
CA ALA A 143 9.70 -4.23 15.45
C ALA A 143 9.10 -3.48 14.26
N ARG A 144 8.58 -4.20 13.25
CA ARG A 144 7.98 -3.57 12.06
C ARG A 144 6.71 -2.78 12.38
N VAL A 145 5.89 -3.24 13.32
CA VAL A 145 4.72 -2.49 13.79
C VAL A 145 5.14 -1.20 14.48
N SER A 146 6.21 -1.24 15.28
CA SER A 146 6.73 -0.04 15.94
C SER A 146 7.22 0.98 14.92
N GLU A 147 8.00 0.54 13.93
CA GLU A 147 8.48 1.37 12.82
C GLU A 147 7.33 2.04 12.04
N ILE A 148 6.32 1.27 11.62
CA ILE A 148 5.16 1.83 10.88
C ILE A 148 4.38 2.85 11.72
N ARG A 149 4.33 2.69 13.05
CA ARG A 149 3.62 3.62 13.94
C ARG A 149 4.39 4.91 14.19
N GLU A 150 5.71 4.90 14.00
CA GLU A 150 6.56 6.09 14.07
C GLU A 150 6.50 6.91 12.78
N MET A 151 6.11 6.29 11.67
CA MET A 151 5.93 6.98 10.38
C MET A 151 4.70 7.90 10.37
N SER A 152 4.84 9.00 9.64
CA SER A 152 3.88 10.10 9.62
C SER A 152 3.00 10.07 8.37
N ARG A 153 1.70 10.30 8.54
CA ARG A 153 0.74 10.47 7.44
C ARG A 153 0.05 11.82 7.53
N ILE A 154 -0.09 12.49 6.39
CA ILE A 154 -0.85 13.74 6.28
C ILE A 154 -2.22 13.45 5.68
N GLY A 155 -3.26 13.93 6.36
CA GLY A 155 -4.64 13.84 5.89
C GLY A 155 -4.94 14.78 4.72
N SER A 156 -6.03 14.50 4.01
CA SER A 156 -6.56 15.36 2.95
C SER A 156 -7.85 16.05 3.40
N GLN A 157 -8.10 17.27 2.94
CA GLN A 157 -9.31 18.05 3.17
C GLN A 157 -9.90 18.58 1.88
N GLU A 158 -11.21 18.44 1.76
CA GLU A 158 -11.98 19.09 0.71
C GLU A 158 -12.11 20.59 0.98
N VAL A 159 -11.84 21.40 -0.03
CA VAL A 159 -12.11 22.83 -0.05
C VAL A 159 -13.55 23.03 -0.48
N THR A 160 -14.38 23.52 0.44
CA THR A 160 -15.82 23.76 0.22
C THR A 160 -16.19 25.24 0.22
N ASP A 161 -15.24 26.08 0.62
CA ASP A 161 -15.37 27.52 0.86
C ASP A 161 -14.81 28.38 -0.27
N ALA A 162 -14.36 27.76 -1.38
CA ALA A 162 -13.82 28.45 -2.55
C ALA A 162 -14.29 27.75 -3.84
N PRO A 163 -14.42 28.49 -4.95
CA PRO A 163 -14.75 27.90 -6.24
C PRO A 163 -13.65 26.93 -6.68
N THR A 164 -14.04 25.83 -7.33
CA THR A 164 -13.10 24.92 -7.98
C THR A 164 -12.34 25.69 -9.06
N PRO A 165 -10.99 25.66 -9.06
CA PRO A 165 -10.20 26.30 -10.10
C PRO A 165 -10.53 25.72 -11.48
N ASP A 166 -10.70 26.58 -12.47
CA ASP A 166 -10.87 26.17 -13.88
C ASP A 166 -9.50 25.85 -14.48
N VAL A 167 -9.01 24.66 -14.17
CA VAL A 167 -7.71 24.15 -14.62
C VAL A 167 -7.88 22.78 -15.24
N GLN A 168 -7.09 22.52 -16.27
CA GLN A 168 -7.04 21.22 -16.93
C GLN A 168 -5.62 20.68 -16.93
N VAL A 169 -5.53 19.36 -17.01
CA VAL A 169 -4.26 18.68 -17.19
C VAL A 169 -3.65 19.11 -18.53
N PRO A 170 -2.32 19.34 -18.61
CA PRO A 170 -1.69 19.69 -19.88
C PRO A 170 -1.98 18.67 -20.99
N GLU A 171 -2.28 19.18 -22.20
CA GLU A 171 -2.57 18.37 -23.37
C GLU A 171 -1.44 17.37 -23.64
N GLY A 172 -1.80 16.12 -23.97
CA GLY A 172 -0.83 15.04 -24.24
C GLY A 172 -0.35 14.28 -23.00
N PHE A 173 -0.56 14.79 -21.78
CA PHE A 173 -0.13 14.10 -20.56
C PHE A 173 -0.86 12.76 -20.36
N VAL A 174 -2.20 12.76 -20.48
CA VAL A 174 -3.01 11.55 -20.29
C VAL A 174 -2.62 10.42 -21.26
N PRO A 175 -2.45 10.67 -22.58
CA PRO A 175 -1.91 9.66 -23.50
C PRO A 175 -0.56 9.07 -23.07
N ILE A 176 0.37 9.89 -22.56
CA ILE A 176 1.67 9.41 -22.07
C ILE A 176 1.48 8.50 -20.86
N VAL A 177 0.72 8.97 -19.87
CA VAL A 177 0.42 8.20 -18.65
C VAL A 177 -0.18 6.83 -18.99
N LYS A 178 -1.09 6.76 -19.95
CA LYS A 178 -1.67 5.48 -20.40
C LYS A 178 -0.61 4.53 -20.95
N ARG A 179 0.28 5.02 -21.83
CA ARG A 179 1.39 4.24 -22.37
C ARG A 179 2.34 3.74 -21.27
N LEU A 180 2.71 4.60 -20.33
CA LEU A 180 3.53 4.20 -19.18
C LEU A 180 2.82 3.16 -18.32
N GLY A 181 1.51 3.32 -18.11
CA GLY A 181 0.68 2.36 -17.40
C GLY A 181 0.62 0.98 -18.06
N ASP A 182 0.66 0.90 -19.39
CA ASP A 182 0.74 -0.36 -20.13
C ASP A 182 2.12 -1.02 -19.92
N ILE A 183 3.21 -0.24 -19.95
CA ILE A 183 4.57 -0.74 -19.66
C ILE A 183 4.66 -1.26 -18.23
N PHE A 184 4.15 -0.52 -17.25
CA PHE A 184 4.11 -0.94 -15.86
C PHE A 184 3.37 -2.27 -15.69
N SER A 185 2.25 -2.43 -16.39
CA SER A 185 1.47 -3.67 -16.35
C SER A 185 2.26 -4.84 -16.89
N ILE A 186 3.01 -4.69 -17.97
CA ILE A 186 3.86 -5.77 -18.50
C ILE A 186 4.84 -6.27 -17.43
N HIS A 187 5.54 -5.36 -16.75
CA HIS A 187 6.53 -5.73 -15.75
C HIS A 187 5.92 -6.27 -14.45
N VAL A 188 4.79 -5.72 -14.02
CA VAL A 188 4.06 -6.24 -12.84
C VAL A 188 3.47 -7.62 -13.12
N ASN A 189 2.93 -7.84 -14.34
CA ASN A 189 2.30 -9.10 -14.73
C ASN A 189 3.32 -10.20 -15.04
N ALA A 190 4.57 -9.87 -15.38
CA ALA A 190 5.62 -10.87 -15.56
C ALA A 190 5.84 -11.74 -14.30
N ILE A 191 5.51 -11.22 -13.12
CA ILE A 191 5.58 -11.94 -11.84
C ILE A 191 4.44 -12.97 -11.70
N ASN A 192 3.27 -12.70 -12.30
CA ASN A 192 2.15 -13.64 -12.34
C ASN A 192 1.27 -13.37 -13.57
N PRO A 193 1.48 -14.10 -14.69
CA PRO A 193 0.76 -13.84 -15.95
C PRO A 193 -0.74 -14.15 -15.86
N GLU A 194 -1.18 -14.91 -14.85
CA GLU A 194 -2.57 -15.34 -14.68
C GLU A 194 -3.36 -14.53 -13.63
N ARG A 195 -2.69 -13.74 -12.77
CA ARG A 195 -3.34 -12.99 -11.69
C ARG A 195 -2.69 -11.62 -11.50
N PHE A 196 -3.50 -10.56 -11.46
CA PHE A 196 -3.07 -9.16 -11.30
C PHE A 196 -2.91 -8.75 -9.84
N LEU A 197 -2.00 -7.79 -9.55
CA LEU A 197 -1.61 -7.32 -8.21
C LEU A 197 -2.73 -6.49 -7.52
N GLY A 198 -3.94 -7.03 -7.38
CA GLY A 198 -5.08 -6.31 -6.84
C GLY A 198 -6.41 -6.76 -7.44
N ASN A 199 -7.33 -7.09 -6.53
CA ASN A 199 -8.66 -7.66 -6.75
C ASN A 199 -8.69 -8.95 -7.57
N ALA A 200 -8.30 -10.04 -6.90
CA ALA A 200 -8.69 -11.44 -7.15
C ALA A 200 -9.38 -11.71 -8.50
N ALA A 201 -8.61 -12.21 -9.47
CA ALA A 201 -9.12 -12.58 -10.78
C ALA A 201 -10.26 -13.60 -10.68
N ALA A 202 -11.48 -13.12 -10.94
CA ALA A 202 -12.61 -13.93 -11.40
C ALA A 202 -13.55 -13.08 -12.28
N ARG A 203 -13.00 -12.30 -13.23
CA ARG A 203 -13.60 -11.94 -14.54
C ARG A 203 -12.75 -10.90 -15.30
N PRO A 204 -12.82 -10.85 -16.65
CA PRO A 204 -12.06 -9.91 -17.49
C PRO A 204 -12.35 -8.41 -17.27
N THR A 205 -13.33 -8.07 -16.43
CA THR A 205 -13.78 -6.70 -16.15
C THR A 205 -13.22 -6.10 -14.86
N ASP A 206 -12.56 -6.88 -14.01
CA ASP A 206 -12.08 -6.43 -12.68
C ASP A 206 -10.58 -6.05 -12.69
N ARG A 207 -10.10 -5.51 -13.82
CA ARG A 207 -8.68 -5.27 -14.16
C ARG A 207 -7.93 -4.24 -13.31
N ILE A 208 -8.48 -3.83 -12.16
CA ILE A 208 -8.00 -2.65 -11.43
C ILE A 208 -7.31 -3.10 -10.16
N THR A 209 -6.00 -3.22 -10.26
CA THR A 209 -5.17 -3.11 -9.08
C THR A 209 -5.10 -1.66 -8.65
N ARG A 210 -4.89 -1.40 -7.35
CA ARG A 210 -4.74 -0.03 -6.85
C ARG A 210 -3.54 0.72 -7.45
N CYS A 211 -2.60 0.02 -8.11
CA CYS A 211 -1.26 0.52 -8.36
C CYS A 211 -0.57 0.13 -9.70
N CYS A 212 -1.13 -0.74 -10.54
CA CYS A 212 -0.43 -1.28 -11.73
C CYS A 212 -0.14 -0.26 -12.83
N HIS A 213 -0.71 0.93 -12.76
CA HIS A 213 -0.59 1.94 -13.81
C HIS A 213 -0.15 3.31 -13.25
N GLY A 214 0.39 3.30 -12.03
CA GLY A 214 1.05 4.45 -11.42
C GLY A 214 0.14 5.59 -10.96
N PHE A 215 0.74 6.60 -10.31
CA PHE A 215 0.05 7.79 -9.79
C PHE A 215 0.60 9.06 -10.46
N PRO A 216 -0.01 9.50 -11.58
CA PRO A 216 0.44 10.69 -12.28
C PRO A 216 -0.06 11.98 -11.61
N SER A 217 0.73 13.03 -11.76
CA SER A 217 0.38 14.39 -11.37
C SER A 217 1.09 15.43 -12.23
N ALA A 218 0.44 16.58 -12.44
CA ALA A 218 0.97 17.69 -13.22
C ALA A 218 0.75 19.04 -12.51
N ARG A 219 1.76 19.91 -12.51
CA ARG A 219 1.65 21.29 -12.03
C ARG A 219 0.94 22.14 -13.07
N VAL A 220 -0.03 22.94 -12.63
CA VAL A 220 -0.76 23.90 -13.48
C VAL A 220 -0.94 25.19 -12.66
N GLY A 221 -0.03 26.15 -12.85
CA GLY A 221 0.01 27.35 -12.01
C GLY A 221 0.26 27.01 -10.54
N ASP A 222 -0.59 27.53 -9.65
CA ASP A 222 -0.50 27.35 -8.18
C ASP A 222 -1.19 26.06 -7.68
N VAL A 223 -1.66 25.22 -8.59
CA VAL A 223 -2.29 23.95 -8.26
C VAL A 223 -1.57 22.77 -8.90
N VAL A 224 -1.77 21.60 -8.31
CA VAL A 224 -1.33 20.31 -8.86
C VAL A 224 -2.55 19.49 -9.20
N MET A 225 -2.64 19.05 -10.45
CA MET A 225 -3.60 18.07 -10.90
C MET A 225 -3.09 16.69 -10.51
N ILE A 226 -3.76 16.02 -9.58
CA ILE A 226 -3.37 14.69 -9.09
C ILE A 226 -4.45 13.67 -9.44
N SER A 227 -4.07 12.51 -9.97
CA SER A 227 -5.06 11.45 -10.25
C SER A 227 -5.87 11.05 -9.00
N ARG A 228 -7.17 10.83 -9.16
CA ARG A 228 -8.07 10.40 -8.09
C ARG A 228 -7.75 8.98 -7.61
N ARG A 229 -8.24 8.64 -6.41
CA ARG A 229 -8.17 7.27 -5.90
C ARG A 229 -9.05 6.32 -6.72
N ASN A 230 -8.63 5.05 -6.81
CA ASN A 230 -9.43 3.93 -7.32
C ASN A 230 -10.00 4.17 -8.74
N VAL A 231 -9.21 4.79 -9.62
CA VAL A 231 -9.58 4.94 -11.03
C VAL A 231 -8.88 3.87 -11.87
N ASP A 232 -9.60 3.32 -12.86
CA ASP A 232 -8.98 2.55 -13.93
C ASP A 232 -8.11 3.47 -14.77
N LYS A 233 -6.81 3.26 -14.70
CA LYS A 233 -5.82 4.13 -15.32
C LYS A 233 -5.75 3.91 -16.84
N GLN A 234 -6.23 2.78 -17.38
CA GLN A 234 -6.37 2.57 -18.83
C GLN A 234 -7.49 3.43 -19.41
N ALA A 235 -8.57 3.58 -18.66
CA ALA A 235 -9.71 4.41 -19.02
C ALA A 235 -9.59 5.88 -18.57
N MET A 236 -8.43 6.28 -18.03
CA MET A 236 -8.23 7.62 -17.47
C MET A 236 -8.53 8.73 -18.47
N THR A 237 -9.18 9.77 -18.01
CA THR A 237 -9.46 11.02 -18.71
C THR A 237 -9.05 12.20 -17.83
N ASP A 238 -9.14 13.42 -18.36
CA ASP A 238 -8.83 14.64 -17.60
C ASP A 238 -9.74 14.78 -16.36
N ALA A 239 -10.99 14.30 -16.45
CA ALA A 239 -11.96 14.29 -15.35
C ALA A 239 -11.59 13.33 -14.18
N ASP A 240 -10.54 12.54 -14.35
CA ASP A 240 -10.00 11.67 -13.30
C ASP A 240 -8.88 12.33 -12.50
N PHE A 241 -8.52 13.57 -12.82
CA PHE A 241 -7.62 14.39 -12.00
C PHE A 241 -8.40 15.28 -11.04
N VAL A 242 -7.78 15.49 -9.88
CA VAL A 242 -8.30 16.31 -8.80
C VAL A 242 -7.33 17.46 -8.60
N PRO A 243 -7.79 18.72 -8.67
CA PRO A 243 -6.95 19.88 -8.37
C PRO A 243 -6.65 19.94 -6.88
N VAL A 244 -5.38 20.12 -6.54
CA VAL A 244 -4.85 20.16 -5.18
C VAL A 244 -4.01 21.43 -5.01
N LEU A 245 -4.21 22.14 -3.89
CA LEU A 245 -3.40 23.30 -3.55
C LEU A 245 -1.99 22.87 -3.15
N LEU A 246 -0.99 23.67 -3.51
CA LEU A 246 0.39 23.53 -3.09
C LEU A 246 0.59 23.99 -1.63
N ASP A 247 -0.04 23.30 -0.68
CA ASP A 247 0.05 23.57 0.77
C ASP A 247 0.83 22.44 1.46
N GLU A 248 1.94 22.79 2.13
CA GLU A 248 2.85 21.83 2.79
C GLU A 248 2.27 21.23 4.09
N SER A 249 1.30 21.92 4.69
CA SER A 249 0.73 21.53 5.99
C SER A 249 -0.33 20.44 5.85
N ARG A 250 -1.11 20.47 4.75
CA ARG A 250 -2.20 19.55 4.50
C ARG A 250 -2.56 19.50 3.02
N VAL A 251 -2.96 18.32 2.56
CA VAL A 251 -3.48 18.18 1.19
C VAL A 251 -4.87 18.78 1.10
N ARG A 252 -5.01 19.98 0.53
CA ARG A 252 -6.30 20.62 0.27
C ARG A 252 -6.70 20.40 -1.18
N TYR A 253 -7.85 19.80 -1.44
CA TYR A 253 -8.32 19.41 -2.78
C TYR A 253 -9.71 19.96 -3.07
N PHE A 254 -10.03 20.18 -4.34
CA PHE A 254 -11.37 20.63 -4.76
C PHE A 254 -12.18 19.48 -5.38
N GLY A 255 -13.51 19.60 -5.28
CA GLY A 255 -14.46 18.64 -5.84
C GLY A 255 -14.70 17.42 -4.94
N SER A 256 -15.66 16.58 -5.36
CA SER A 256 -16.20 15.47 -4.54
C SER A 256 -15.32 14.21 -4.51
N ARG A 257 -14.18 14.21 -5.21
CA ARG A 257 -13.31 13.05 -5.38
C ARG A 257 -11.99 13.26 -4.66
N LYS A 258 -11.59 12.29 -3.84
CA LYS A 258 -10.30 12.34 -3.12
C LYS A 258 -9.12 12.09 -4.08
N PRO A 259 -8.02 12.86 -3.96
CA PRO A 259 -6.80 12.63 -4.71
C PRO A 259 -6.05 11.40 -4.17
N SER A 260 -5.03 10.93 -4.90
CA SER A 260 -4.20 9.77 -4.53
C SER A 260 -3.77 9.75 -3.06
N VAL A 261 -3.50 8.56 -2.52
CA VAL A 261 -2.93 8.41 -1.17
C VAL A 261 -1.56 9.07 -1.07
N ASP A 262 -0.80 9.13 -2.17
CA ASP A 262 0.54 9.72 -2.21
C ASP A 262 0.55 11.24 -2.44
N SER A 263 -0.62 11.87 -2.53
CA SER A 263 -0.73 13.33 -2.74
C SER A 263 0.10 14.16 -1.76
N PRO A 264 0.24 13.81 -0.46
CA PRO A 264 1.10 14.58 0.44
C PRO A 264 2.58 14.60 0.01
N ILE A 265 3.09 13.46 -0.47
CA ILE A 265 4.47 13.35 -0.96
C ILE A 265 4.59 14.14 -2.26
N GLN A 266 3.65 13.97 -3.19
CA GLN A 266 3.67 14.67 -4.49
C GLN A 266 3.66 16.19 -4.33
N VAL A 267 2.77 16.73 -3.50
CA VAL A 267 2.69 18.18 -3.21
C VAL A 267 4.00 18.69 -2.61
N ARG A 268 4.57 17.98 -1.64
CA ARG A 268 5.86 18.37 -1.03
C ARG A 268 7.00 18.34 -2.03
N LEU A 269 7.07 17.33 -2.89
CA LEU A 269 8.07 17.25 -3.95
C LEU A 269 7.91 18.38 -4.98
N PHE A 270 6.68 18.73 -5.37
CA PHE A 270 6.45 19.90 -6.21
C PHE A 270 6.90 21.20 -5.50
N ASN A 271 6.58 21.38 -4.22
CA ASN A 271 7.06 22.56 -3.49
C ASN A 271 8.58 22.61 -3.35
N HIS A 272 9.22 21.46 -3.19
CA HIS A 272 10.66 21.37 -3.05
C HIS A 272 11.41 21.62 -4.37
N TYR A 273 10.96 21.00 -5.48
CA TYR A 273 11.53 21.10 -6.82
C TYR A 273 10.68 21.97 -7.74
N ALA A 274 10.90 23.29 -7.70
CA ALA A 274 10.11 24.26 -8.45
C ALA A 274 10.15 24.05 -9.98
N ASN A 275 11.22 23.43 -10.50
CA ASN A 275 11.40 23.18 -11.93
C ASN A 275 10.70 21.90 -12.43
N VAL A 276 10.08 21.12 -11.53
CA VAL A 276 9.31 19.93 -11.88
C VAL A 276 7.85 20.31 -12.18
N ASN A 277 7.36 19.84 -13.32
CA ASN A 277 6.01 20.05 -13.82
C ASN A 277 5.19 18.76 -13.89
N PHE A 278 5.83 17.60 -13.96
CA PHE A 278 5.18 16.30 -14.10
C PHE A 278 5.82 15.32 -13.14
N MET A 279 4.99 14.43 -12.58
CA MET A 279 5.46 13.31 -11.78
C MET A 279 4.67 12.07 -12.13
N VAL A 280 5.37 10.95 -12.26
CA VAL A 280 4.78 9.63 -12.42
C VAL A 280 5.37 8.72 -11.37
N HIS A 281 4.54 8.24 -10.45
CA HIS A 281 4.88 7.14 -9.57
C HIS A 281 4.54 5.83 -10.27
N GLY A 282 5.46 4.88 -10.40
CA GLY A 282 5.19 3.54 -10.95
C GLY A 282 5.59 2.43 -9.98
N HIS A 283 4.88 1.30 -9.93
CA HIS A 283 5.23 0.14 -9.08
C HIS A 283 6.23 -0.82 -9.76
N VAL A 284 7.23 -0.22 -10.40
CA VAL A 284 8.33 -0.85 -11.13
C VAL A 284 9.61 -0.12 -10.76
N TYR A 285 10.76 -0.70 -11.07
CA TYR A 285 12.04 -0.01 -10.95
C TYR A 285 12.48 0.59 -12.28
N VAL A 286 13.42 1.52 -12.19
CA VAL A 286 14.11 2.12 -13.33
C VAL A 286 15.57 1.73 -13.24
N GLU A 287 16.07 1.09 -14.29
CA GLU A 287 17.45 0.66 -14.39
C GLU A 287 18.41 1.86 -14.23
N GLY A 288 19.40 1.70 -13.34
CA GLY A 288 20.43 2.71 -13.07
C GLY A 288 19.96 3.94 -12.28
N ALA A 289 18.71 3.98 -11.81
CA ALA A 289 18.26 5.05 -10.92
C ALA A 289 18.72 4.82 -9.46
N PRO A 290 19.03 5.89 -8.71
CA PRO A 290 19.33 5.78 -7.27
C PRO A 290 18.15 5.16 -6.52
N MET A 291 18.43 4.43 -5.45
CA MET A 291 17.45 3.68 -4.65
C MET A 291 17.38 4.24 -3.23
N THR A 292 16.18 4.37 -2.68
CA THR A 292 16.01 4.75 -1.27
C THR A 292 16.49 3.64 -0.31
N GLY A 293 16.75 4.00 0.95
CA GLY A 293 17.31 3.07 1.92
C GLY A 293 16.25 2.14 2.51
N ASN A 294 15.07 2.68 2.80
CA ASN A 294 14.04 2.05 3.59
C ASN A 294 12.82 1.64 2.76
N ARG A 295 12.06 0.67 3.27
CA ARG A 295 10.80 0.19 2.68
C ARG A 295 9.64 0.97 3.29
N ILE A 296 9.36 2.14 2.74
CA ILE A 296 8.33 3.05 3.26
C ILE A 296 6.97 2.68 2.65
N PRO A 297 5.92 2.42 3.44
CA PRO A 297 4.59 2.13 2.88
C PRO A 297 3.96 3.38 2.23
N CYS A 298 3.09 3.20 1.24
CA CYS A 298 2.44 4.31 0.53
C CYS A 298 1.83 5.38 1.44
N GLY A 299 2.01 6.65 1.07
CA GLY A 299 1.42 7.80 1.74
C GLY A 299 2.07 8.20 3.07
N HIS A 300 3.24 7.68 3.41
CA HIS A 300 4.03 8.16 4.55
C HIS A 300 5.05 9.22 4.10
N ILE A 301 5.22 10.25 4.93
CA ILE A 301 5.99 11.46 4.58
C ILE A 301 7.49 11.20 4.50
N GLU A 302 7.98 10.18 5.19
CA GLU A 302 9.39 9.80 5.20
C GLU A 302 9.91 9.48 3.78
N GLU A 303 9.03 9.12 2.83
CA GLU A 303 9.38 8.93 1.42
C GLU A 303 9.90 10.24 0.79
N PHE A 304 9.34 11.39 1.16
CA PHE A 304 9.85 12.70 0.73
C PHE A 304 11.27 12.96 1.25
N ASP A 305 11.54 12.61 2.50
CA ASP A 305 12.85 12.83 3.13
C ASP A 305 13.93 11.96 2.45
N GLU A 306 13.62 10.70 2.11
CA GLU A 306 14.55 9.84 1.38
C GLU A 306 14.81 10.34 -0.05
N VAL A 307 13.77 10.78 -0.76
CA VAL A 307 13.92 11.30 -2.13
C VAL A 307 14.77 12.58 -2.15
N THR A 308 14.52 13.52 -1.23
CA THR A 308 15.29 14.77 -1.13
C THR A 308 16.71 14.56 -0.62
N SER A 309 16.96 13.51 0.16
CA SER A 309 18.32 13.13 0.56
C SER A 309 19.13 12.59 -0.63
N LEU A 310 18.50 11.86 -1.55
CA LEU A 310 19.15 11.35 -2.76
C LEU A 310 19.36 12.41 -3.84
N VAL A 311 18.47 13.41 -3.90
CA VAL A 311 18.52 14.52 -4.88
C VAL A 311 18.42 15.86 -4.14
N PRO A 312 19.47 16.29 -3.42
CA PRO A 312 19.41 17.49 -2.57
C PRO A 312 19.31 18.81 -3.34
N ASP A 313 19.60 18.79 -4.65
CA ASP A 313 19.53 19.97 -5.50
C ASP A 313 18.07 20.36 -5.80
N ARG A 314 17.59 21.42 -5.14
CA ARG A 314 16.24 21.98 -5.33
C ARG A 314 15.98 22.50 -6.75
N THR A 315 17.03 22.75 -7.52
CA THR A 315 16.93 23.20 -8.92
C THR A 315 16.79 22.03 -9.90
N ALA A 316 16.92 20.78 -9.43
CA ALA A 316 16.70 19.59 -10.22
C ALA A 316 15.33 19.63 -10.89
N SER A 317 15.29 19.22 -12.16
CA SER A 317 14.10 19.35 -12.99
C SER A 317 13.68 18.03 -13.65
N ASN A 318 14.64 17.15 -13.92
CA ASN A 318 14.42 15.85 -14.58
C ASN A 318 15.25 14.79 -13.85
N PHE A 319 14.62 13.89 -13.11
CA PHE A 319 15.32 12.80 -12.42
C PHE A 319 14.37 11.65 -12.08
N VAL A 320 14.97 10.53 -11.68
CA VAL A 320 14.26 9.33 -11.27
C VAL A 320 14.85 8.82 -9.98
N VAL A 321 13.99 8.34 -9.08
CA VAL A 321 14.39 7.64 -7.86
C VAL A 321 13.60 6.33 -7.77
N ASN A 322 14.28 5.23 -7.48
CA ASN A 322 13.63 3.98 -7.08
C ASN A 322 13.32 4.03 -5.58
N LEU A 323 12.09 3.73 -5.23
CA LEU A 323 11.57 3.63 -3.88
C LEU A 323 11.64 2.16 -3.45
N ARG A 324 12.58 1.83 -2.56
CA ARG A 324 12.85 0.44 -2.18
C ARG A 324 11.59 -0.25 -1.66
N GLY A 325 11.26 -1.40 -2.23
CA GLY A 325 10.07 -2.16 -1.87
C GLY A 325 8.73 -1.58 -2.34
N HIS A 326 8.74 -0.50 -3.12
CA HIS A 326 7.53 0.23 -3.48
C HIS A 326 7.43 0.41 -5.00
N GLY A 327 8.47 0.96 -5.64
CA GLY A 327 8.43 1.29 -7.06
C GLY A 327 9.43 2.38 -7.44
N CYS A 328 9.00 3.36 -8.21
CA CYS A 328 9.81 4.50 -8.63
C CYS A 328 8.99 5.79 -8.70
N LEU A 329 9.70 6.91 -8.60
CA LEU A 329 9.20 8.24 -8.93
C LEU A 329 10.01 8.78 -10.09
N VAL A 330 9.32 9.17 -11.16
CA VAL A 330 9.87 9.93 -12.28
C VAL A 330 9.40 11.36 -12.14
N LEU A 331 10.32 12.29 -11.86
CA LEU A 331 10.05 13.72 -11.75
C LEU A 331 10.59 14.42 -13.00
N SER A 332 9.79 15.28 -13.60
CA SER A 332 10.11 15.87 -14.89
C SER A 332 9.63 17.31 -15.05
N LYS A 333 10.43 18.11 -15.76
CA LYS A 333 10.09 19.43 -16.30
C LYS A 333 9.22 19.32 -17.55
N ASP A 334 9.44 18.29 -18.35
CA ASP A 334 8.83 18.13 -19.68
C ASP A 334 8.33 16.70 -19.93
N MET A 335 7.31 16.58 -20.77
CA MET A 335 6.74 15.27 -21.11
C MET A 335 7.74 14.36 -21.84
N ALA A 336 8.67 14.93 -22.61
CA ALA A 336 9.65 14.16 -23.37
C ALA A 336 10.58 13.34 -22.46
N TYR A 337 10.95 13.84 -21.28
CA TYR A 337 11.72 13.06 -20.32
C TYR A 337 10.98 11.80 -19.84
N LEU A 338 9.66 11.86 -19.63
CA LEU A 338 8.87 10.70 -19.22
C LEU A 338 8.98 9.56 -20.25
N GLU A 339 8.94 9.90 -21.53
CA GLU A 339 9.10 8.95 -22.62
C GLU A 339 10.54 8.44 -22.75
N ARG A 340 11.55 9.30 -22.50
CA ARG A 340 12.97 8.88 -22.46
C ARG A 340 13.26 7.87 -21.35
N VAL A 341 12.55 7.96 -20.23
CA VAL A 341 12.71 7.02 -19.10
C VAL A 341 12.03 5.68 -19.38
N ALA A 342 10.98 5.66 -20.20
CA ALA A 342 10.13 4.49 -20.41
C ALA A 342 10.86 3.18 -20.77
N PRO A 343 11.88 3.17 -21.65
CA PRO A 343 12.61 1.95 -21.99
C PRO A 343 13.43 1.35 -20.85
N ARG A 344 13.65 2.10 -19.76
CA ARG A 344 14.46 1.69 -18.60
C ARG A 344 13.63 1.06 -17.49
N PHE A 345 12.31 0.99 -17.63
CA PHE A 345 11.47 0.33 -16.63
C PHE A 345 11.76 -1.17 -16.58
N ASN A 346 11.82 -1.72 -15.38
CA ASN A 346 11.99 -3.14 -15.15
C ASN A 346 11.15 -3.63 -13.95
N GLY A 347 10.86 -4.92 -13.95
CA GLY A 347 10.14 -5.54 -12.84
C GLY A 347 10.97 -5.47 -11.56
N ARG A 348 10.33 -5.09 -10.46
CA ARG A 348 10.96 -5.20 -9.13
C ARG A 348 10.91 -6.66 -8.63
N PRO A 349 11.80 -7.06 -7.72
CA PRO A 349 11.72 -8.36 -7.06
C PRO A 349 10.38 -8.57 -6.36
N PHE A 350 9.89 -9.81 -6.32
CA PHE A 350 8.67 -10.16 -5.59
C PHE A 350 8.71 -11.60 -5.04
N PRO A 351 8.48 -11.81 -3.74
CA PRO A 351 8.52 -10.77 -2.71
C PRO A 351 9.92 -10.13 -2.63
N GLU A 352 9.99 -8.85 -2.28
CA GLU A 352 11.26 -8.14 -2.13
C GLU A 352 11.79 -8.26 -0.69
N ILE A 353 13.02 -8.74 -0.54
CA ILE A 353 13.63 -9.10 0.76
C ILE A 353 14.28 -7.90 1.45
#